data_AF-A0A833VE91-F1
#
_entry.id   AF-A0A833VE91-F1
#
_cell.length_a   1.000
_cell.length_b   1.000
_cell.length_c   1.000
_cell.angle_alpha   90.00
_cell.angle_beta   90.00
_cell.angle_gamma   90.00
#
_symmetry.space_group_name_H-M   'P 1'
#
loop_
_entity.id
_entity.type
_entity.pdbx_description
1 polymer ?
#
loop_
_entity_poly.entity_id
_entity_poly.type
_entity_poly.pdbx_seq_one_letter_code
_entity_poly.pdbx_strand_id
1 'polypeptide(L)'
;MGDNNGHGTHTLSTAGGTFVANVSLFVHGNGTAKGGSPHARVATYKVCWPECYDADILVAFDAAIADGVHVLSVSLGGALVDYFKDGLAIGSFHAVKNGIKVVCSTGNSDPTAGSVTNVAPWIFTVAASTMDREFPAYVSFGNTSIKGLSLSSASLAEGKYPIIRSTDAQADNSTQDDA
;
A
#
# COMPACT_ATOMS: atom_id res chain seq x y z
N MET A 1 -0.23 -20.22 9.75
CA MET A 1 0.17 -19.35 8.62
C MET A 1 -0.96 -18.38 8.36
N GLY A 2 -0.70 -17.08 8.45
CA GLY A 2 -1.66 -16.00 8.22
C GLY A 2 -0.92 -14.75 7.76
N ASP A 3 -1.67 -13.75 7.29
CA ASP A 3 -1.15 -12.41 7.03
C ASP A 3 -1.16 -11.61 8.33
N ASN A 4 0.01 -11.57 8.98
CA ASN A 4 0.19 -10.83 10.24
C ASN A 4 0.53 -9.34 10.00
N ASN A 5 0.76 -8.95 8.74
CA ASN A 5 1.10 -7.58 8.35
C ASN A 5 -0.14 -6.82 7.85
N GLY A 6 -1.02 -7.48 7.11
CA GLY A 6 -2.25 -6.93 6.55
C GLY A 6 -2.12 -6.45 5.11
N HIS A 7 -0.90 -6.20 4.62
CA HIS A 7 -0.67 -5.73 3.25
C HIS A 7 -1.23 -6.70 2.20
N GLY A 8 -1.00 -8.01 2.36
CA GLY A 8 -1.50 -9.02 1.43
C GLY A 8 -3.03 -9.11 1.44
N THR A 9 -3.65 -9.03 2.62
CA THR A 9 -5.11 -9.04 2.76
C THR A 9 -5.73 -7.81 2.09
N HIS A 10 -5.13 -6.63 2.29
CA HIS A 10 -5.59 -5.38 1.70
C HIS A 10 -5.52 -5.41 0.16
N THR A 11 -4.38 -5.79 -0.42
CA THR A 11 -4.22 -5.86 -1.89
C THR A 11 -5.10 -6.94 -2.52
N LEU A 12 -5.19 -8.12 -1.92
CA LEU A 12 -6.06 -9.21 -2.39
C LEU A 12 -7.54 -8.77 -2.42
N SER A 13 -8.02 -8.12 -1.36
CA SER A 13 -9.40 -7.61 -1.29
C SER A 13 -9.67 -6.48 -2.29
N THR A 14 -8.66 -5.67 -2.62
CA THR A 14 -8.76 -4.60 -3.63
C THR A 14 -8.89 -5.19 -5.04
N ALA A 15 -8.19 -6.30 -5.33
CA ALA A 15 -8.26 -6.95 -6.64
C ALA A 15 -9.52 -7.83 -6.79
N GLY A 16 -9.76 -8.75 -5.85
CA GLY A 16 -10.75 -9.82 -5.95
C GLY A 16 -11.67 -9.97 -4.75
N GLY A 17 -11.76 -8.96 -3.87
CA GLY A 17 -12.66 -9.00 -2.72
C GLY A 17 -14.13 -9.02 -3.12
N THR A 18 -14.93 -9.82 -2.44
CA THR A 18 -16.39 -9.87 -2.62
C THR A 18 -17.07 -8.62 -2.07
N PHE A 19 -18.37 -8.47 -2.32
CA PHE A 19 -19.17 -7.40 -1.75
C PHE A 19 -19.35 -7.59 -0.24
N VAL A 20 -18.92 -6.61 0.54
CA VAL A 20 -19.13 -6.57 1.99
C VAL A 20 -19.77 -5.24 2.36
N ALA A 21 -21.04 -5.29 2.74
CA ALA A 21 -21.82 -4.11 3.11
C ALA A 21 -21.48 -3.61 4.53
N ASN A 22 -21.75 -2.34 4.78
CA ASN A 22 -21.63 -1.67 6.09
C ASN A 22 -20.21 -1.76 6.69
N VAL A 23 -19.19 -1.65 5.85
CA VAL A 23 -17.78 -1.60 6.31
C VAL A 23 -17.32 -0.16 6.46
N SER A 24 -16.51 0.09 7.47
CA SER A 24 -15.84 1.37 7.69
C SER A 24 -14.56 1.15 8.50
N LEU A 25 -13.62 2.09 8.42
CA LEU A 25 -12.47 2.16 9.32
C LEU A 25 -12.72 3.28 10.31
N PHE A 26 -13.01 2.94 11.57
CA PHE A 26 -13.33 3.93 12.61
C PHE A 26 -14.37 4.97 12.14
N VAL A 27 -15.49 4.49 11.59
CA VAL A 27 -16.56 5.29 10.95
C VAL A 27 -16.21 5.99 9.63
N HIS A 28 -14.95 6.02 9.23
CA HIS A 28 -14.52 6.58 7.95
C HIS A 28 -14.78 5.61 6.78
N GLY A 29 -15.19 6.16 5.65
CA GLY A 29 -15.34 5.41 4.41
C GLY A 29 -16.50 4.42 4.41
N ASN A 30 -17.55 4.70 5.19
CA ASN A 30 -18.72 3.83 5.30
C ASN A 30 -19.34 3.53 3.92
N GLY A 31 -19.56 2.25 3.65
CA GLY A 31 -20.22 1.79 2.44
C GLY A 31 -20.08 0.30 2.23
N THR A 32 -20.18 -0.12 0.97
CA THR A 32 -19.94 -1.49 0.53
C THR A 32 -18.56 -1.58 -0.11
N ALA A 33 -17.64 -2.32 0.50
CA ALA A 33 -16.35 -2.60 -0.12
C ALA A 33 -16.49 -3.76 -1.12
N LYS A 34 -15.75 -3.67 -2.23
CA LYS A 34 -15.56 -4.74 -3.21
C LYS A 34 -14.27 -4.53 -3.99
N GLY A 35 -13.69 -5.61 -4.49
CA GLY A 35 -12.55 -5.55 -5.38
C GLY A 35 -12.92 -5.19 -6.82
N GLY A 36 -11.91 -4.99 -7.66
CA GLY A 36 -12.07 -4.77 -9.10
C GLY A 36 -12.90 -5.87 -9.76
N SER A 37 -12.63 -7.14 -9.42
CA SER A 37 -13.35 -8.33 -9.91
C SER A 37 -13.89 -9.18 -8.76
N PRO A 38 -15.08 -8.87 -8.21
CA PRO A 38 -15.61 -9.52 -7.00
C PRO A 38 -15.96 -11.01 -7.15
N HIS A 39 -16.06 -11.50 -8.40
CA HIS A 39 -16.37 -12.90 -8.71
C HIS A 39 -15.13 -13.70 -9.14
N ALA A 40 -13.94 -13.08 -9.14
CA ALA A 40 -12.70 -13.79 -9.42
C ALA A 40 -12.40 -14.80 -8.30
N ARG A 41 -11.82 -15.93 -8.69
CA ARG A 41 -11.17 -16.83 -7.74
C ARG A 41 -9.81 -16.24 -7.38
N VAL A 42 -9.49 -16.25 -6.09
CA VAL A 42 -8.23 -15.72 -5.57
C VAL A 42 -7.37 -16.85 -5.03
N ALA A 43 -6.07 -16.79 -5.32
CA ALA A 43 -5.04 -17.64 -4.75
C ALA A 43 -3.96 -16.72 -4.15
N THR A 44 -3.40 -17.10 -3.00
CA THR A 44 -2.41 -16.27 -2.28
C THR A 44 -1.10 -17.03 -2.15
N TYR A 45 -0.02 -16.41 -2.59
CA TYR A 45 1.35 -16.92 -2.47
C TYR A 45 2.13 -15.98 -1.56
N LYS A 46 2.33 -16.39 -0.30
CA LYS A 46 3.00 -15.55 0.70
C LYS A 46 4.52 -15.67 0.54
N VAL A 47 5.14 -14.59 0.05
CA VAL A 47 6.60 -14.49 -0.17
C VAL A 47 7.29 -13.47 0.74
N CYS A 48 6.50 -12.73 1.51
CA CYS A 48 7.00 -11.71 2.41
C CYS A 48 6.81 -12.13 3.86
N TRP A 49 7.89 -11.98 4.62
CA TRP A 49 7.98 -12.19 6.06
C TRP A 49 8.35 -10.83 6.70
N PRO A 50 9.41 -10.66 7.52
CA PRO A 50 10.00 -9.34 7.72
C PRO A 50 10.51 -8.72 6.41
N GLU A 51 11.06 -9.55 5.53
CA GLU A 51 11.57 -9.17 4.21
C GLU A 51 10.95 -10.07 3.13
N CYS A 52 11.10 -9.68 1.86
CA CYS A 52 10.66 -10.47 0.70
C CYS A 52 11.89 -10.88 -0.09
N TYR A 53 12.34 -12.12 0.02
CA TYR A 53 13.54 -12.61 -0.67
C TYR A 53 13.22 -13.05 -2.09
N ASP A 54 14.14 -12.80 -3.03
CA ASP A 54 14.00 -13.21 -4.43
C ASP A 54 13.75 -14.71 -4.59
N ALA A 55 14.35 -15.54 -3.73
CA ALA A 55 14.14 -16.98 -3.75
C ALA A 55 12.66 -17.35 -3.49
N ASP A 56 12.03 -16.71 -2.50
CA ASP A 56 10.61 -16.93 -2.17
C ASP A 56 9.71 -16.41 -3.29
N ILE A 57 10.05 -15.25 -3.87
CA ILE A 57 9.35 -14.65 -5.01
C ILE A 57 9.38 -15.60 -6.21
N LEU A 58 10.56 -16.12 -6.58
CA LEU A 58 10.72 -17.03 -7.70
C LEU A 58 9.93 -18.34 -7.51
N VAL A 59 10.00 -18.94 -6.33
CA VAL A 59 9.22 -20.16 -6.02
C VAL A 59 7.71 -19.90 -6.12
N ALA A 60 7.23 -18.73 -5.69
CA ALA A 60 5.82 -18.37 -5.84
C ALA A 60 5.40 -18.16 -7.29
N PHE A 61 6.26 -17.57 -8.14
CA PHE A 61 5.98 -17.48 -9.57
C PHE A 61 5.88 -18.87 -10.20
N ASP A 62 6.81 -19.77 -9.90
CA ASP A 62 6.77 -21.16 -10.38
C ASP A 62 5.48 -21.87 -9.95
N ALA A 63 5.11 -21.76 -8.66
CA ALA A 63 3.88 -22.33 -8.14
C ALA A 63 2.64 -21.74 -8.83
N ALA A 64 2.57 -20.41 -8.99
CA ALA A 64 1.44 -19.77 -9.64
C ALA A 64 1.30 -20.14 -11.11
N ILE A 65 2.41 -20.32 -11.82
CA ILE A 65 2.42 -20.82 -13.20
C ILE A 65 1.88 -22.26 -13.24
N ALA A 66 2.37 -23.12 -12.36
CA ALA A 66 1.92 -24.52 -12.29
C ALA A 66 0.44 -24.64 -11.94
N ASP A 67 -0.07 -23.77 -11.06
CA ASP A 67 -1.48 -23.68 -10.67
C ASP A 67 -2.38 -23.07 -11.77
N GLY A 68 -1.79 -22.54 -12.84
CA GLY A 68 -2.52 -22.02 -13.99
C GLY A 68 -3.29 -20.74 -13.71
N VAL A 69 -2.75 -19.82 -12.90
CA VAL A 69 -3.40 -18.53 -12.65
C VAL A 69 -3.46 -17.68 -13.92
N HIS A 70 -4.47 -16.82 -14.03
CA HIS A 70 -4.65 -15.97 -15.23
C HIS A 70 -3.95 -14.61 -15.12
N VAL A 71 -3.89 -14.06 -13.91
CA VAL A 71 -3.32 -12.75 -13.59
C VAL A 71 -2.60 -12.85 -12.26
N LEU A 72 -1.41 -12.26 -12.18
CA LEU A 72 -0.65 -12.06 -10.96
C LEU A 72 -0.64 -10.57 -10.60
N SER A 73 -1.11 -10.25 -9.39
CA SER A 73 -1.02 -8.91 -8.80
C SER A 73 0.08 -8.94 -7.75
N VAL A 74 1.18 -8.23 -8.03
CA VAL A 74 2.42 -8.29 -7.25
C VAL A 74 2.77 -6.87 -6.79
N SER A 75 2.21 -6.46 -5.67
CA SER A 75 2.52 -5.16 -5.04
C SER A 75 3.82 -5.23 -4.23
N LEU A 76 4.90 -5.63 -4.90
CA LEU A 76 6.27 -5.72 -4.37
C LEU A 76 7.21 -4.95 -5.30
N GLY A 77 8.40 -4.62 -4.81
CA GLY A 77 9.44 -3.97 -5.58
C GLY A 77 10.74 -3.90 -4.78
N GLY A 78 11.86 -3.83 -5.49
CA GLY A 78 13.20 -3.74 -4.90
C GLY A 78 14.00 -2.59 -5.50
N ALA A 79 15.29 -2.56 -5.22
CA ALA A 79 16.21 -1.63 -5.87
C ALA A 79 16.22 -1.86 -7.39
N LEU A 80 16.39 -0.79 -8.16
CA LEU A 80 16.51 -0.89 -9.61
C LEU A 80 17.84 -1.56 -9.97
N VAL A 81 17.78 -2.80 -10.43
CA VAL A 81 18.92 -3.59 -10.91
C VAL A 81 18.65 -4.13 -12.30
N ASP A 82 19.67 -4.71 -12.94
CA ASP A 82 19.53 -5.38 -14.23
C ASP A 82 18.51 -6.53 -14.15
N TYR A 83 17.73 -6.75 -15.21
CA TYR A 83 16.63 -7.74 -15.23
C TYR A 83 17.09 -9.15 -14.89
N PHE A 84 18.31 -9.54 -15.23
CA PHE A 84 18.84 -10.87 -14.93
C PHE A 84 19.30 -11.02 -13.46
N LYS A 85 19.19 -9.96 -12.67
CA LYS A 85 19.51 -9.91 -11.24
C LYS A 85 18.30 -9.52 -10.38
N ASP A 86 17.12 -9.41 -10.98
CA ASP A 86 15.87 -9.07 -10.31
C ASP A 86 14.96 -10.31 -10.33
N GLY A 87 14.74 -10.92 -9.17
CA GLY A 87 13.90 -12.11 -9.03
C GLY A 87 12.45 -11.89 -9.50
N LEU A 88 11.93 -10.67 -9.33
CA LEU A 88 10.60 -10.30 -9.80
C LEU A 88 10.58 -10.14 -11.33
N ALA A 89 11.60 -9.53 -11.93
CA ALA A 89 11.72 -9.44 -13.39
C ALA A 89 11.84 -10.83 -14.04
N ILE A 90 12.65 -11.73 -13.46
CA ILE A 90 12.82 -13.10 -13.94
C ILE A 90 11.50 -13.88 -13.80
N GLY A 91 10.92 -13.93 -12.60
CA GLY A 91 9.67 -14.68 -12.37
C GLY A 91 8.52 -14.17 -13.24
N SER A 92 8.39 -12.86 -13.39
CA SER A 92 7.37 -12.26 -14.26
C SER A 92 7.57 -12.57 -15.74
N PHE A 93 8.81 -12.65 -16.23
CA PHE A 93 9.09 -13.06 -17.61
C PHE A 93 8.57 -14.47 -17.88
N HIS A 94 8.85 -15.40 -16.97
CA HIS A 94 8.37 -16.78 -17.07
C HIS A 94 6.84 -16.88 -17.00
N ALA A 95 6.20 -16.08 -16.15
CA ALA A 95 4.74 -16.01 -16.09
C ALA A 95 4.13 -15.50 -17.40
N VAL A 96 4.66 -14.39 -17.95
CA VAL A 96 4.19 -13.80 -19.21
C VAL A 96 4.40 -14.75 -20.40
N LYS A 97 5.52 -15.48 -20.42
CA LYS A 97 5.78 -16.53 -21.42
C LYS A 97 4.74 -17.65 -21.39
N ASN A 98 4.17 -17.94 -20.22
CA ASN A 98 3.07 -18.89 -20.05
C ASN A 98 1.67 -18.26 -20.19
N GLY A 99 1.58 -17.04 -20.73
CA GLY A 99 0.31 -16.37 -21.00
C GLY A 99 -0.31 -15.64 -19.80
N ILE A 100 0.36 -15.62 -18.64
CA ILE A 100 -0.12 -15.00 -17.40
C ILE A 100 0.22 -13.52 -17.41
N LYS A 101 -0.76 -12.64 -17.12
CA LYS A 101 -0.51 -11.20 -17.03
C LYS A 101 0.04 -10.84 -15.65
N VAL A 102 1.08 -10.03 -15.60
CA VAL A 102 1.71 -9.60 -14.35
C VAL A 102 1.55 -8.09 -14.17
N VAL A 103 1.00 -7.70 -13.02
CA VAL A 103 0.76 -6.31 -12.63
C VAL A 103 1.57 -5.99 -11.39
N CYS A 104 2.39 -4.93 -11.47
CA CYS A 104 3.24 -4.49 -10.35
C CYS A 104 3.08 -2.99 -10.08
N SER A 105 3.44 -2.55 -8.87
CA SER A 105 3.50 -1.13 -8.51
C SER A 105 4.79 -0.47 -8.99
N THR A 106 4.78 0.85 -9.22
CA THR A 106 6.01 1.64 -9.53
C THR A 106 6.97 1.78 -8.35
N GLY A 107 6.52 1.50 -7.12
CA GLY A 107 7.23 1.84 -5.88
C GLY A 107 6.81 3.20 -5.32
N ASN A 108 7.18 3.47 -4.07
CA ASN A 108 6.80 4.66 -3.30
C ASN A 108 8.00 5.56 -2.95
N SER A 109 9.08 5.43 -3.71
CA SER A 109 10.33 6.17 -3.50
C SER A 109 10.21 7.63 -3.96
N ASP A 110 11.29 8.38 -3.76
CA ASP A 110 11.47 9.80 -4.11
C ASP A 110 10.74 10.22 -5.42
N PRO A 111 10.05 11.38 -5.44
CA PRO A 111 9.28 11.84 -6.61
C PRO A 111 10.15 12.32 -7.80
N THR A 112 11.47 12.19 -7.73
CA THR A 112 12.39 12.55 -8.82
C THR A 112 12.31 11.61 -10.02
N ALA A 113 12.69 12.13 -11.19
CA ALA A 113 12.72 11.37 -12.42
C ALA A 113 13.66 10.17 -12.29
N GLY A 114 13.19 8.98 -12.72
CA GLY A 114 13.97 7.75 -12.70
C GLY A 114 13.88 6.93 -11.40
N SER A 115 13.00 7.29 -10.47
CA SER A 115 12.77 6.53 -9.23
C SER A 115 11.87 5.29 -9.37
N VAL A 116 11.30 5.07 -10.56
CA VAL A 116 10.38 3.95 -10.84
C VAL A 116 11.12 2.61 -10.75
N THR A 117 10.48 1.65 -10.11
CA THR A 117 10.89 0.24 -10.03
C THR A 117 9.96 -0.65 -10.87
N ASN A 118 10.29 -1.94 -11.02
CA ASN A 118 9.53 -2.87 -11.86
C ASN A 118 9.42 -2.42 -13.33
N VAL A 119 10.54 -1.98 -13.92
CA VAL A 119 10.57 -1.37 -15.27
C VAL A 119 10.65 -2.38 -16.41
N ALA A 120 10.60 -3.68 -16.12
CA ALA A 120 10.69 -4.71 -17.14
C ALA A 120 9.53 -4.59 -18.14
N PRO A 121 9.78 -4.63 -19.46
CA PRO A 121 8.81 -4.24 -20.48
C PRO A 121 7.61 -5.18 -20.61
N TRP A 122 7.68 -6.37 -20.02
CA TRP A 122 6.58 -7.35 -19.99
C TRP A 122 5.66 -7.19 -18.78
N ILE A 123 5.97 -6.30 -17.84
CA ILE A 123 5.17 -6.03 -16.64
C ILE A 123 4.22 -4.85 -16.91
N PHE A 124 2.97 -4.97 -16.45
CA PHE A 124 2.07 -3.84 -16.36
C PHE A 124 2.33 -3.06 -15.07
N THR A 125 3.09 -1.98 -15.17
CA THR A 125 3.56 -1.20 -14.01
C THR A 125 2.62 -0.03 -13.72
N VAL A 126 2.13 0.06 -12.49
CA VAL A 126 1.01 0.93 -12.09
C VAL A 126 1.48 2.00 -11.09
N ALA A 127 1.24 3.27 -11.43
CA ALA A 127 1.45 4.42 -10.55
C ALA A 127 0.26 4.66 -9.62
N ALA A 128 0.47 5.43 -8.55
CA ALA A 128 -0.59 5.84 -7.63
C ALA A 128 -1.04 7.28 -7.89
N SER A 129 -2.34 7.54 -7.71
CA SER A 129 -2.94 8.87 -7.77
C SER A 129 -4.02 9.03 -6.69
N THR A 130 -4.45 10.26 -6.46
CA THR A 130 -5.54 10.58 -5.53
C THR A 130 -6.91 10.39 -6.17
N MET A 131 -7.93 10.20 -5.33
CA MET A 131 -9.35 10.28 -5.71
C MET A 131 -9.99 11.55 -5.14
N ASP A 132 -11.26 11.77 -5.47
CA ASP A 132 -12.06 12.91 -5.00
C ASP A 132 -12.39 12.87 -3.50
N ARG A 133 -12.42 11.67 -2.91
CA ARG A 133 -12.72 11.48 -1.49
C ARG A 133 -11.54 11.88 -0.59
N GLU A 134 -11.84 12.73 0.38
CA GLU A 134 -10.94 13.13 1.47
C GLU A 134 -11.52 12.74 2.83
N PHE A 135 -10.67 12.65 3.86
CA PHE A 135 -11.06 12.43 5.26
C PHE A 135 -10.71 13.68 6.09
N PRO A 136 -11.58 14.70 6.10
CA PRO A 136 -11.29 15.96 6.76
C PRO A 136 -11.35 15.85 8.28
N ALA A 137 -10.43 16.53 8.95
CA ALA A 137 -10.43 16.75 10.38
C ALA A 137 -10.30 18.23 10.66
N TYR A 138 -11.22 18.80 11.45
CA TYR A 138 -11.28 20.23 11.70
C TYR A 138 -10.66 20.58 13.05
N VAL A 139 -9.79 21.59 13.06
CA VAL A 139 -9.21 22.15 14.28
C VAL A 139 -9.71 23.57 14.43
N SER A 140 -10.37 23.85 15.56
CA SER A 140 -10.98 25.15 15.84
C SER A 140 -10.21 25.93 16.90
N PHE A 141 -9.78 27.14 16.55
CA PHE A 141 -9.10 28.11 17.39
C PHE A 141 -10.02 29.31 17.62
N GLY A 142 -10.74 29.33 18.74
CA GLY A 142 -11.73 30.39 19.00
C GLY A 142 -12.78 30.44 17.89
N ASN A 143 -12.78 31.51 17.10
CA ASN A 143 -13.71 31.70 15.98
C ASN A 143 -13.17 31.25 14.61
N THR A 144 -11.93 30.76 14.54
CA THR A 144 -11.30 30.30 13.31
C THR A 144 -11.28 28.78 13.26
N SER A 145 -11.63 28.18 12.13
CA SER A 145 -11.58 26.73 11.91
C SER A 145 -10.67 26.42 10.72
N ILE A 146 -9.76 25.47 10.90
CA ILE A 146 -8.82 25.00 9.87
C ILE A 146 -9.18 23.58 9.49
N LYS A 147 -9.31 23.32 8.18
CA LYS A 147 -9.51 21.97 7.64
C LYS A 147 -8.14 21.29 7.48
N GLY A 148 -7.90 20.25 8.26
CA GLY A 148 -6.82 19.28 8.07
C GLY A 148 -7.35 17.95 7.52
N LEU A 149 -6.48 16.93 7.51
CA LEU A 149 -6.82 15.56 7.12
C LEU A 149 -6.41 14.60 8.24
N SER A 150 -7.27 13.65 8.58
CA SER A 150 -6.97 12.61 9.57
C SER A 150 -7.84 11.37 9.38
N LEU A 151 -7.29 10.22 9.78
CA LEU A 151 -7.97 8.92 9.88
C LEU A 151 -7.89 8.37 11.30
N SER A 152 -7.78 9.25 12.30
CA SER A 152 -7.68 8.87 13.70
C SER A 152 -8.87 8.03 14.14
N SER A 153 -8.61 6.96 14.90
CA SER A 153 -9.66 6.13 15.51
C SER A 153 -10.41 6.83 16.63
N ALA A 154 -9.85 7.93 17.14
CA ALA A 154 -10.38 8.68 18.26
C ALA A 154 -10.38 10.18 17.96
N SER A 155 -11.40 10.85 18.47
CA SER A 155 -11.41 12.31 18.59
C SER A 155 -11.03 12.69 20.01
N LEU A 156 -10.45 13.88 20.17
CA LEU A 156 -10.32 14.48 21.50
C LEU A 156 -11.69 14.59 22.14
N ALA A 157 -11.78 14.37 23.45
CA ALA A 157 -13.03 14.60 24.17
C ALA A 157 -13.46 16.06 23.98
N GLU A 158 -14.76 16.31 24.02
CA GLU A 158 -15.29 17.64 23.79
C GLU A 158 -14.71 18.64 24.81
N GLY A 159 -14.06 19.69 24.32
CA GLY A 159 -13.37 20.64 25.18
C GLY A 159 -12.36 21.51 24.45
N LYS A 160 -11.83 22.50 25.18
CA LYS A 160 -10.72 23.34 24.72
C LYS A 160 -9.45 22.83 25.39
N TYR A 161 -8.43 22.55 24.57
CA TYR A 161 -7.12 22.11 25.04
C TYR A 161 -6.10 23.22 24.81
N PRO A 162 -5.16 23.44 25.75
CA PRO A 162 -4.05 24.35 25.51
C PRO A 162 -3.20 23.81 24.35
N ILE A 163 -2.78 24.70 23.46
CA ILE A 163 -1.84 24.40 22.39
C ILE A 163 -0.60 25.25 22.67
N ILE A 164 0.56 24.59 22.72
CA ILE A 164 1.86 25.22 22.88
C ILE A 164 2.66 24.99 21.61
N ARG A 165 3.56 25.92 21.27
CA ARG A 165 4.56 25.66 20.24
C ARG A 165 5.60 24.71 20.82
N SER A 166 6.20 23.85 20.00
CA SER A 166 7.28 22.97 20.45
C SER A 166 8.43 23.76 21.09
N THR A 167 8.72 24.95 20.55
CA THR A 167 9.72 25.89 21.11
C THR A 167 9.41 26.35 22.53
N ASP A 168 8.14 26.40 22.92
CA ASP A 168 7.71 26.82 24.26
C ASP A 168 7.64 25.64 25.24
N ALA A 169 7.71 24.41 24.72
CA ALA A 169 7.76 23.16 25.48
C ALA A 169 9.20 22.71 25.78
N GLN A 170 10.18 23.55 25.44
CA GLN A 170 11.59 23.22 25.45
C GLN A 170 12.11 23.02 26.88
N ALA A 171 12.88 21.95 27.10
CA ALA A 171 13.56 21.74 28.38
C ALA A 171 14.68 22.78 28.57
N ASP A 172 14.84 23.27 29.80
CA ASP A 172 15.94 24.17 30.14
C ASP A 172 17.25 23.55 29.66
N ASN A 173 17.95 24.24 28.75
CA ASN A 173 19.23 23.86 28.13
C ASN A 173 19.17 23.06 26.81
N SER A 174 18.05 23.06 26.08
CA SER A 174 18.00 22.57 24.69
C SER A 174 17.92 23.73 23.68
N THR A 175 18.29 23.47 22.43
CA THR A 175 18.33 24.45 21.33
C THR A 175 17.16 24.23 20.36
N GLN A 176 16.82 25.21 19.51
CA GLN A 176 15.70 25.05 18.56
C GLN A 176 15.85 23.84 17.62
N ASP A 177 17.08 23.36 17.39
CA ASP A 177 17.35 22.17 16.57
C ASP A 177 17.03 20.84 17.31
N ASP A 178 16.83 20.89 18.63
CA ASP A 178 16.49 19.74 19.49
C ASP A 178 14.97 19.55 19.67
N ALA A 179 14.14 20.45 19.12
CA ALA A 179 12.66 20.50 19.25
C ALA A 179 11.93 20.07 17.98
#